data_AF-A0A177AWF1-F1
#
_entry.id   AF-A0A177AWF1-F1
#
_cell.length_a   1.000
_cell.length_b   1.000
_cell.length_c   1.000
_cell.angle_alpha   90.00
_cell.angle_beta   90.00
_cell.angle_gamma   90.00
#
_symmetry.space_group_name_H-M   'P 1'
#
loop_
_entity.id
_entity.type
_entity.pdbx_description
1 polymer ?
#
loop_
_entity_poly.entity_id
_entity_poly.type
_entity_poly.pdbx_seq_one_letter_code
_entity_poly.pdbx_strand_id
1 'polypeptide(L)'
;VLDNDVIRYKSADLLKNSHGFDKKFLRQKNNNALVVGSLNMNYINYRKAYNNLFSEANVPPKRKLTRFFVTPDAFIDPGTPLNVSHFNVGQFIDVQAKTYF
;
A
#
# COMPACT_ATOMS: atom_id res chain seq x y z
N VAL A 1 -15.72 1.39 0.54
CA VAL A 1 -14.26 1.50 0.74
C VAL A 1 -14.01 2.69 1.65
N LEU A 2 -13.26 2.52 2.74
CA LEU A 2 -13.02 3.59 3.71
C LEU A 2 -11.55 4.03 3.64
N ASP A 3 -11.34 5.31 3.35
CA ASP A 3 -10.08 6.04 3.44
C ASP A 3 -8.86 5.28 2.91
N ASN A 4 -8.89 4.88 1.65
CA ASN A 4 -7.73 4.28 1.00
C ASN A 4 -6.88 5.37 0.36
N ASP A 5 -5.61 5.48 0.76
CA ASP A 5 -4.67 6.44 0.15
C ASP A 5 -3.37 5.76 -0.27
N VAL A 6 -2.76 6.28 -1.33
CA VAL A 6 -1.40 5.91 -1.72
C VAL A 6 -0.43 6.54 -0.73
N ILE A 7 0.43 5.74 -0.10
CA ILE A 7 1.34 6.21 0.95
C ILE A 7 2.73 6.48 0.42
N ARG A 8 3.24 5.60 -0.44
CA ARG A 8 4.54 5.78 -1.10
C ARG A 8 4.74 4.78 -2.21
N TYR A 9 5.73 5.08 -3.04
CA TYR A 9 6.27 4.16 -4.01
C TYR A 9 7.61 3.57 -3.55
N LYS A 10 7.89 2.33 -3.94
CA LYS A 10 9.18 1.67 -3.71
C LYS A 10 9.66 1.01 -4.99
N SER A 11 10.88 1.31 -5.40
CA SER A 11 11.52 0.63 -6.52
C SER A 11 11.84 -0.84 -6.17
N ALA A 12 11.94 -1.68 -7.20
CA ALA A 12 12.29 -3.10 -7.06
C ALA A 12 13.55 -3.33 -6.21
N ASP A 13 14.57 -2.49 -6.36
CA ASP A 13 15.83 -2.64 -5.62
C ASP A 13 15.68 -2.34 -4.13
N LEU A 14 14.88 -1.33 -3.77
CA LEU A 14 14.57 -1.01 -2.38
C LEU A 14 13.68 -2.08 -1.74
N LEU A 15 12.88 -2.80 -2.53
CA LEU A 15 12.03 -3.89 -2.04
C LEU A 15 12.84 -5.14 -1.66
N LYS A 16 13.90 -5.47 -2.41
CA LYS A 16 14.79 -6.62 -2.13
C LYS A 16 15.39 -6.56 -0.72
N ASN A 17 15.65 -5.35 -0.24
CA ASN A 17 16.25 -5.09 1.08
C ASN A 17 15.21 -4.87 2.19
N SER A 18 13.91 -4.94 1.87
CA SER A 18 12.86 -4.66 2.86
C SER A 18 12.55 -5.89 3.74
N HIS A 19 12.58 -5.69 5.06
CA HIS A 19 12.17 -6.73 6.01
C HIS A 19 10.65 -6.95 6.00
N GLY A 20 10.21 -8.19 6.28
CA GLY A 20 8.80 -8.52 6.54
C GLY A 20 7.97 -8.99 5.35
N PHE A 21 8.58 -9.44 4.25
CA PHE A 21 7.87 -10.08 3.14
C PHE A 21 8.58 -11.38 2.72
N ASP A 22 7.81 -12.39 2.32
CA ASP A 22 8.39 -13.63 1.80
C ASP A 22 9.13 -13.33 0.48
N LYS A 23 10.44 -13.56 0.49
CA LYS A 23 11.33 -13.34 -0.66
C LYS A 23 10.90 -14.14 -1.89
N LYS A 24 10.08 -15.19 -1.74
CA LYS A 24 9.51 -15.95 -2.86
C LYS A 24 8.57 -15.11 -3.73
N PHE A 25 7.76 -14.22 -3.15
CA PHE A 25 6.90 -13.31 -3.92
C PHE A 25 7.68 -12.16 -4.57
N LEU A 26 8.79 -11.74 -3.96
CA LEU A 26 9.70 -10.73 -4.52
C LEU A 26 10.53 -11.27 -5.70
N ARG A 27 10.74 -12.58 -5.79
CA ARG A 27 11.57 -13.23 -6.82
C ARG A 27 10.93 -13.26 -8.21
N GLN A 28 9.61 -13.12 -8.31
CA GLN A 28 8.88 -13.41 -9.54
C GLN A 28 8.70 -12.21 -10.47
N LYS A 29 8.84 -10.97 -9.98
CA LYS A 29 8.64 -9.77 -10.80
C LYS A 29 9.64 -8.68 -10.41
N ASN A 30 10.44 -8.19 -11.35
CA ASN A 30 11.24 -6.96 -11.24
C ASN A 30 10.32 -5.71 -11.17
N ASN A 31 9.26 -5.77 -10.38
CA ASN A 31 8.23 -4.77 -10.32
C ASN A 31 8.45 -3.85 -9.14
N ASN A 32 8.07 -2.60 -9.34
CA ASN A 32 8.00 -1.63 -8.28
C ASN A 32 6.75 -1.92 -7.43
N ALA A 33 6.67 -1.33 -6.24
CA ALA A 33 5.52 -1.51 -5.37
C ALA A 33 4.93 -0.18 -4.93
N LEU A 34 3.62 -0.10 -5.06
CA LEU A 34 2.81 0.95 -4.47
C LEU A 34 2.39 0.49 -3.07
N VAL A 35 2.63 1.32 -2.06
CA VAL A 35 2.13 1.09 -0.70
C VAL A 35 0.81 1.82 -0.55
N VAL A 36 -0.26 1.09 -0.28
CA VAL A 36 -1.60 1.63 -0.04
C VAL A 36 -1.95 1.44 1.42
N GLY A 37 -2.51 2.48 2.04
CA GLY A 37 -3.00 2.44 3.40
C GLY A 37 -4.53 2.52 3.43
N SER A 38 -5.14 1.86 4.41
CA SER A 38 -6.60 1.81 4.58
C SER A 38 -7.00 2.13 6.01
N LEU A 39 -8.13 2.83 6.14
CA LEU A 39 -8.75 3.31 7.39
C LEU A 39 -7.89 4.35 8.13
N ASN A 40 -8.41 5.57 8.27
CA ASN A 40 -7.77 6.63 9.04
C ASN A 40 -7.71 6.31 10.53
N MET A 41 -6.62 6.71 11.17
CA MET A 41 -6.42 6.59 12.61
C MET A 41 -5.79 7.87 13.20
N ASN A 42 -6.04 8.10 14.48
CA ASN A 42 -5.43 9.22 15.20
C ASN A 42 -3.93 9.01 15.41
N TYR A 43 -3.13 10.04 15.13
CA TYR A 43 -1.66 10.01 15.28
C TYR A 43 -1.19 9.74 16.71
N ILE A 44 -1.99 10.13 17.72
CA ILE A 44 -1.70 9.90 19.15
C ILE A 44 -1.57 8.41 19.47
N ASN A 45 -2.27 7.56 18.72
CA ASN A 45 -2.30 6.11 18.96
C ASN A 45 -1.04 5.38 18.49
N TYR A 46 -0.13 6.07 17.79
CA TYR A 46 1.06 5.46 17.20
C TYR A 46 2.34 6.20 17.57
N ARG A 47 3.46 5.46 17.54
CA ARG A 47 4.79 6.02 17.77
C ARG A 47 5.17 6.99 16.65
N LYS A 48 5.98 8.00 16.98
CA LYS A 48 6.51 9.00 16.03
C LYS A 48 7.09 8.38 14.76
N ALA A 49 7.88 7.31 14.90
CA ALA A 49 8.47 6.62 13.76
C ALA A 49 7.43 6.08 12.76
N TYR A 50 6.27 5.60 13.24
CA TYR A 50 5.18 5.16 12.39
C TYR A 50 4.46 6.35 11.75
N ASN A 51 4.16 7.40 12.51
CA ASN A 51 3.51 8.60 11.98
C ASN A 51 4.34 9.28 10.89
N ASN A 52 5.66 9.32 11.06
CA ASN A 52 6.58 9.86 10.06
C ASN A 52 6.51 9.14 8.70
N LEU A 53 5.99 7.91 8.65
CA LEU A 53 5.80 7.18 7.39
C LEU A 53 4.76 7.81 6.46
N PHE A 54 3.87 8.63 7.01
CA PHE A 54 2.74 9.23 6.30
C PHE A 54 2.94 10.73 6.04
N SER A 55 3.95 11.33 6.67
CA SER A 55 4.24 12.76 6.56
C SER A 55 4.58 13.19 5.13
N GLU A 56 5.28 12.35 4.38
CA GLU A 56 5.67 12.63 2.99
C GLU A 56 4.46 12.69 2.06
N ALA A 57 3.47 11.83 2.28
CA ALA A 57 2.22 11.80 1.53
C ALA A 57 1.16 12.78 2.08
N ASN A 58 1.46 13.47 3.18
CA ASN A 58 0.53 14.38 3.88
C ASN A 58 -0.85 13.76 4.19
N VAL A 59 -0.86 12.49 4.57
CA VAL A 59 -2.08 11.75 4.95
C VAL A 59 -2.05 11.33 6.42
N PRO A 60 -3.21 11.14 7.06
CA PRO A 60 -3.26 10.60 8.41
C PRO A 60 -2.72 9.16 8.48
N PRO A 61 -2.22 8.71 9.64
CA PRO A 61 -1.81 7.33 9.85
C PRO A 61 -2.93 6.35 9.53
N LYS A 62 -2.57 5.24 8.90
CA LYS A 62 -3.52 4.22 8.42
C LYS A 62 -3.47 2.98 9.29
N ARG A 63 -4.61 2.33 9.55
CA ARG A 63 -4.64 1.10 10.37
C ARG A 63 -3.94 -0.07 9.68
N LYS A 64 -4.09 -0.20 8.37
CA LYS A 64 -3.52 -1.28 7.57
C LYS A 64 -2.73 -0.72 6.41
N LEU A 65 -1.51 -1.21 6.22
CA LEU A 65 -0.69 -0.97 5.03
C LEU A 65 -0.60 -2.25 4.21
N THR A 66 -0.67 -2.14 2.89
CA THR A 66 -0.51 -3.25 1.95
C THR A 66 0.31 -2.77 0.76
N ARG A 67 1.05 -3.69 0.13
CA ARG A 67 1.89 -3.39 -1.01
C ARG A 67 1.31 -4.08 -2.24
N PHE A 68 1.18 -3.33 -3.33
CA PHE A 68 0.75 -3.84 -4.62
C PHE A 68 1.90 -3.71 -5.60
N PHE A 69 2.26 -4.81 -6.27
CA PHE A 69 3.29 -4.76 -7.31
C PHE A 69 2.69 -4.16 -8.58
N VAL A 70 3.32 -3.10 -9.05
CA VAL A 70 2.87 -2.33 -10.21
C VAL A 70 4.00 -2.25 -11.24
N THR A 71 3.61 -2.12 -12.50
CA THR A 71 4.54 -1.76 -13.56
C THR A 71 4.94 -0.28 -13.44
N PRO A 72 6.09 0.16 -14.00
CA PRO A 72 6.58 1.53 -13.84
C PRO A 72 5.63 2.62 -14.37
N ASP A 73 4.83 2.29 -15.38
CA ASP A 73 3.80 3.14 -16.00
C ASP A 73 2.53 3.30 -15.15
N ALA A 74 2.27 2.37 -14.24
CA ALA A 74 1.13 2.40 -13.32
C ALA A 74 1.44 3.17 -12.01
N PHE A 75 2.27 4.21 -12.10
CA PHE A 75 2.62 5.05 -10.97
C PHE A 75 1.47 5.98 -10.58
N ILE A 76 1.25 6.15 -9.27
CA ILE A 76 0.26 7.05 -8.69
C ILE A 76 0.95 7.86 -7.59
N ASP A 77 0.70 9.17 -7.56
CA ASP A 77 1.31 10.07 -6.59
C ASP A 77 0.93 9.72 -5.15
N PRO A 78 1.88 9.75 -4.19
CA PRO A 78 1.57 9.64 -2.78
C PRO A 78 0.57 10.72 -2.33
N GLY A 79 -0.37 10.34 -1.48
CA GLY A 79 -1.49 11.18 -1.03
C GLY A 79 -2.75 11.07 -1.89
N THR A 80 -2.68 10.39 -3.05
CA THR A 80 -3.85 10.20 -3.91
C THR A 80 -4.88 9.28 -3.24
N PRO A 81 -6.15 9.71 -3.11
CA PRO A 81 -7.22 8.86 -2.60
C PRO A 81 -7.68 7.85 -3.65
N LEU A 82 -7.89 6.61 -3.21
CA LEU A 82 -8.39 5.51 -4.02
C LEU A 82 -9.85 5.20 -3.65
N ASN A 83 -10.74 5.28 -4.64
CA ASN A 83 -12.16 5.03 -4.48
C ASN A 83 -12.59 3.69 -5.11
N VAL A 84 -13.86 3.33 -4.93
CA VAL A 84 -14.43 2.09 -5.50
C VAL A 84 -14.44 2.12 -7.03
N SER A 85 -14.54 3.32 -7.63
CA SER A 85 -14.57 3.52 -9.08
C SER A 85 -13.27 3.14 -9.80
N HIS A 86 -12.23 2.75 -9.06
CA HIS A 86 -11.05 2.10 -9.64
C HIS A 86 -11.41 0.77 -10.33
N PHE A 87 -12.49 0.11 -9.91
CA PHE A 87 -12.97 -1.13 -10.49
C PHE A 87 -14.18 -0.89 -11.40
N ASN A 88 -14.25 -1.67 -12.48
CA ASN A 88 -15.38 -1.67 -13.41
C ASN A 88 -16.26 -2.90 -13.21
N VAL A 89 -17.56 -2.76 -13.49
CA VAL A 89 -18.51 -3.88 -13.47
C VAL A 89 -18.08 -4.92 -14.52
N GLY A 90 -18.03 -6.19 -14.11
CA GLY A 90 -17.60 -7.30 -14.96
C GLY A 90 -16.10 -7.60 -14.92
N GLN A 91 -15.28 -6.82 -14.19
CA GLN A 91 -13.89 -7.20 -13.95
C GLN A 91 -13.78 -8.36 -12.96
N PHE A 92 -12.92 -9.31 -13.28
CA PHE A 92 -12.48 -10.35 -12.34
C PHE A 92 -11.38 -9.78 -11.44
N ILE A 93 -11.48 -10.06 -10.14
CA ILE A 93 -10.55 -9.57 -9.13
C ILE A 93 -10.07 -10.71 -8.22
N ASP A 94 -8.82 -10.60 -7.76
CA ASP A 94 -8.27 -11.49 -6.74
C ASP A 94 -8.43 -10.86 -5.36
N VAL A 95 -8.91 -11.65 -4.39
CA VAL A 95 -9.17 -11.19 -3.02
C VAL A 95 -8.33 -12.01 -2.04
N GLN A 96 -7.59 -11.31 -1.16
CA GLN A 96 -6.81 -11.94 -0.09
C GLN A 96 -7.19 -11.35 1.27
N ALA A 97 -7.53 -12.22 2.22
CA ALA A 97 -7.81 -11.87 3.60
C ALA A 97 -7.37 -12.98 4.56
N LYS A 98 -7.26 -12.66 5.85
CA LYS A 98 -7.12 -13.70 6.88
C LYS A 98 -8.49 -14.35 7.08
N THR A 99 -8.55 -15.67 6.98
CA THR A 99 -9.72 -16.45 7.37
C THR A 99 -9.80 -16.53 8.89
N TYR A 100 -11.02 -16.60 9.42
CA TYR A 100 -11.23 -16.94 10.82
C TYR A 100 -10.97 -18.44 11.00
N PHE A 101 -10.20 -18.80 12.03
CA PHE A 101 -10.00 -20.17 12.50
C PHE A 101 -10.56 -20.27 13.91
#